data_AF-A0A530YU25-F1
#
_entry.id   AF-A0A530YU25-F1
#
_cell.length_a   1.000
_cell.length_b   1.000
_cell.length_c   1.000
_cell.angle_alpha   90.00
_cell.angle_beta   90.00
_cell.angle_gamma   90.00
#
_symmetry.space_group_name_H-M   'P 1'
#
loop_
_entity.id
_entity.type
_entity.pdbx_description
1 polymer ?
#
loop_
_entity_poly.entity_id
_entity_poly.type
_entity_poly.pdbx_seq_one_letter_code
_entity_poly.pdbx_strand_id
1 'polypeptide(L)'
;MKRDWPGFRASHIARRKQSARWIGTASHLQPYKIEIRYTVAMAPEVRVLSPALIRLPGNEEGSLPHVYDASSDPTLCLYDPATDEWQPSMPLSQKIVPWTLDWLACYEFWLMTEKWPGGGRHPQPRIAGDVT
;
A
#
# COMPACT_ATOMS: atom_id res chain seq x y z
N MET A 1 -12.78 4.61 9.28
CA MET A 1 -13.01 4.64 7.82
C MET A 1 -14.17 5.56 7.41
N LYS A 2 -15.46 5.18 7.52
CA LYS A 2 -16.59 6.00 7.01
C LYS A 2 -16.62 7.47 7.50
N ARG A 3 -16.22 7.72 8.75
CA ARG A 3 -16.14 9.07 9.34
C ARG A 3 -15.09 9.94 8.66
N ASP A 4 -13.87 9.41 8.52
CA ASP A 4 -12.72 10.18 8.06
C ASP A 4 -12.61 10.17 6.51
N TRP A 5 -13.10 9.10 5.87
CA TRP A 5 -13.05 8.88 4.42
C TRP A 5 -14.40 8.36 3.91
N PRO A 6 -15.42 9.23 3.78
CA PRO A 6 -16.78 8.82 3.40
C PRO A 6 -16.88 8.24 1.97
N GLY A 7 -15.88 8.48 1.12
CA GLY A 7 -15.76 7.86 -0.20
C GLY A 7 -15.44 6.36 -0.17
N PHE A 8 -14.87 5.85 0.94
CA PHE A 8 -14.49 4.44 1.03
C PHE A 8 -15.69 3.56 1.38
N ARG A 9 -15.96 2.57 0.53
CA ARG A 9 -17.04 1.59 0.71
C ARG A 9 -16.47 0.31 1.30
N ALA A 10 -17.01 -0.10 2.44
CA ALA A 10 -16.69 -1.38 3.06
C ALA A 10 -17.41 -2.52 2.31
N SER A 11 -16.73 -3.65 2.12
CA SER A 11 -17.25 -4.87 1.52
C SER A 11 -16.54 -6.10 2.10
N HIS A 12 -17.02 -7.31 1.76
CA HIS A 12 -16.44 -8.59 2.21
C HIS A 12 -16.19 -8.67 3.73
N ILE A 13 -17.14 -8.16 4.53
CA ILE A 13 -17.01 -8.13 5.99
C ILE A 13 -17.24 -9.54 6.54
N ALA A 14 -16.18 -10.20 7.00
CA ALA A 14 -16.24 -11.51 7.61
C ALA A 14 -16.06 -11.39 9.12
N ARG A 15 -17.18 -11.36 9.86
CA ARG A 15 -17.16 -11.17 11.33
C ARG A 15 -16.35 -12.23 12.07
N ARG A 16 -16.44 -13.51 11.67
CA ARG A 16 -15.68 -14.61 12.29
C ARG A 16 -14.18 -14.48 12.10
N LYS A 17 -13.74 -14.05 10.92
CA LYS A 17 -12.32 -13.82 10.60
C LYS A 17 -11.85 -12.42 11.00
N GLN A 18 -12.74 -11.59 11.53
CA GLN A 18 -12.51 -10.18 11.81
C GLN A 18 -11.80 -9.46 10.66
N SER A 19 -12.29 -9.68 9.44
CA SER A 19 -11.70 -9.10 8.24
C SER A 19 -12.70 -8.25 7.46
N ALA A 20 -12.16 -7.27 6.74
CA ALA A 20 -12.91 -6.37 5.89
C ALA A 20 -12.05 -5.85 4.74
N ARG A 21 -12.75 -5.45 3.67
CA ARG A 21 -12.17 -4.79 2.50
C ARG A 21 -12.79 -3.41 2.37
N TRP A 22 -12.00 -2.40 2.02
CA TRP A 22 -12.49 -1.09 1.62
C TRP A 22 -12.00 -0.75 0.23
N ILE A 23 -12.89 -0.17 -0.58
CA ILE A 23 -12.52 0.40 -1.88
C ILE A 23 -12.92 1.87 -1.86
N GLY A 24 -12.00 2.73 -2.28
CA GLY A 24 -12.23 4.16 -2.36
C GLY A 24 -11.26 4.84 -3.33
N THR A 25 -11.45 6.14 -3.53
CA THR A 25 -10.54 6.96 -4.32
C THR A 25 -9.60 7.71 -3.39
N ALA A 26 -8.30 7.63 -3.65
CA ALA A 26 -7.25 8.44 -3.07
C ALA A 26 -6.64 9.28 -4.19
N SER A 27 -6.39 10.57 -3.97
CA SER A 27 -5.88 11.47 -5.02
C SER A 27 -4.74 12.31 -4.47
N HIS A 28 -3.67 12.44 -5.25
CA HIS A 28 -2.64 13.46 -5.04
C HIS A 28 -2.64 14.43 -6.24
N LEU A 29 -1.94 14.13 -7.34
CA LEU A 29 -2.10 14.88 -8.59
C LEU A 29 -3.19 14.28 -9.50
N GLN A 30 -3.39 12.96 -9.44
CA GLN A 30 -4.46 12.26 -10.15
C GLN A 30 -5.22 11.28 -9.25
N PRO A 31 -6.46 10.88 -9.63
CA PRO A 31 -7.25 9.97 -8.82
C PRO A 31 -6.83 8.50 -9.03
N TYR A 32 -6.64 7.80 -7.91
CA TYR A 32 -6.41 6.37 -7.85
C TYR A 32 -7.54 5.67 -7.10
N LYS A 33 -8.12 4.65 -7.71
CA LYS A 33 -8.98 3.70 -7.01
C LYS A 33 -8.08 2.73 -6.26
N ILE A 34 -8.21 2.70 -4.94
CA ILE A 34 -7.41 1.82 -4.09
C ILE A 34 -8.29 0.81 -3.36
N GLU A 35 -7.69 -0.31 -2.98
CA GLU A 35 -8.25 -1.32 -2.13
C GLU A 35 -7.41 -1.43 -0.86
N ILE A 36 -8.09 -1.47 0.29
CA ILE A 36 -7.48 -1.78 1.59
C ILE A 36 -8.09 -3.09 2.08
N ARG A 37 -7.28 -4.11 2.32
CA ARG A 37 -7.68 -5.35 2.99
C ARG A 37 -7.09 -5.38 4.38
N TYR A 38 -7.90 -5.77 5.35
CA TYR A 38 -7.45 -5.90 6.72
C TYR A 38 -8.09 -7.10 7.39
N THR A 39 -7.26 -7.84 8.12
CA THR A 39 -7.65 -8.85 9.09
C THR A 39 -7.09 -8.38 10.43
N VAL A 40 -7.90 -8.39 11.49
CA VAL A 40 -7.44 -7.97 12.82
C VAL A 40 -6.17 -8.70 13.21
N ALA A 41 -5.23 -7.97 13.81
CA ALA A 41 -3.89 -8.41 14.19
C ALA A 41 -2.91 -8.73 13.04
N MET A 42 -3.32 -8.58 11.78
CA MET A 42 -2.43 -8.72 10.62
C MET A 42 -1.98 -7.35 10.09
N ALA A 43 -0.98 -7.37 9.20
CA ALA A 43 -0.60 -6.22 8.39
C ALA A 43 -1.73 -5.85 7.40
N PRO A 44 -2.15 -4.57 7.32
CA PRO A 44 -3.03 -4.11 6.26
C PRO A 44 -2.33 -4.20 4.90
N GLU A 45 -3.06 -4.69 3.90
CA GLU A 45 -2.59 -4.70 2.52
C GLU A 45 -3.31 -3.61 1.73
N VAL A 46 -2.55 -2.83 0.97
CA VAL A 46 -3.11 -1.78 0.10
C VAL A 46 -2.70 -2.02 -1.33
N ARG A 47 -3.66 -1.92 -2.26
CA ARG A 47 -3.44 -2.09 -3.71
C ARG A 47 -4.01 -0.92 -4.48
N VAL A 48 -3.34 -0.54 -5.56
CA VAL A 48 -3.90 0.35 -6.58
C VAL A 48 -4.65 -0.49 -7.60
N LEU A 49 -5.94 -0.24 -7.76
CA LEU A 49 -6.82 -0.94 -8.71
C LEU A 49 -6.88 -0.23 -10.06
N SER A 50 -6.85 1.11 -10.08
CA SER A 50 -6.86 1.90 -11.31
C SER A 50 -6.40 3.35 -11.05
N PRO A 51 -5.68 4.00 -11.98
CA PRO A 51 -5.05 3.37 -13.15
C PRO A 51 -4.02 2.31 -12.74
N ALA A 52 -3.68 1.40 -13.64
CA ALA A 52 -2.64 0.41 -13.38
C ALA A 52 -1.30 1.14 -13.15
N LEU A 53 -0.53 0.68 -12.17
CA LEU A 53 0.79 1.24 -11.88
C LEU A 53 1.73 1.00 -13.07
N ILE A 54 2.28 2.09 -13.59
CA ILE A 54 3.38 2.10 -14.57
C ILE A 54 4.63 1.56 -13.90
N ARG A 55 5.36 0.71 -14.65
CA ARG A 55 6.64 0.12 -14.26
C ARG A 55 7.75 0.69 -15.13
N LEU A 56 8.92 0.88 -14.55
CA LEU A 56 10.13 1.36 -15.23
C LEU A 56 11.21 0.27 -15.19
N PRO A 57 11.23 -0.68 -16.15
CA PRO A 57 12.24 -1.73 -16.18
C PRO A 57 13.66 -1.16 -16.19
N GLY A 58 14.54 -1.69 -15.35
CA GLY A 58 15.94 -1.25 -15.27
C GLY A 58 16.19 -0.03 -14.36
N ASN A 59 15.15 0.54 -13.74
CA ASN A 59 15.33 1.59 -12.74
C ASN A 59 16.10 1.06 -11.51
N GLU A 60 16.98 1.91 -10.93
CA GLU A 60 17.83 1.55 -9.80
C GLU A 60 17.03 1.18 -8.54
N GLU A 61 15.84 1.75 -8.36
CA GLU A 61 14.93 1.45 -7.24
C GLU A 61 14.06 0.21 -7.49
N GLY A 62 14.28 -0.46 -8.62
CA GLY A 62 13.46 -1.58 -9.11
C GLY A 62 12.34 -1.13 -10.06
N SER A 63 11.76 -2.09 -10.78
CA SER A 63 10.74 -1.77 -11.80
C SER A 63 9.46 -1.14 -11.26
N LEU A 64 9.20 -1.31 -9.97
CA LEU A 64 8.15 -0.65 -9.21
C LEU A 64 8.64 -0.56 -7.76
N PRO A 65 9.09 0.62 -7.30
CA PRO A 65 9.68 0.77 -5.98
C PRO A 65 8.62 0.70 -4.88
N HIS A 66 9.05 0.34 -3.67
CA HIS A 66 8.24 0.33 -2.45
C HIS A 66 6.90 -0.42 -2.60
N VAL A 67 6.95 -1.62 -3.16
CA VAL A 67 5.84 -2.58 -3.11
C VAL A 67 6.35 -3.93 -2.62
N TYR A 68 5.51 -4.69 -1.92
CA TYR A 68 5.75 -6.11 -1.69
C TYR A 68 5.26 -6.92 -2.89
N ASP A 69 5.97 -8.02 -3.19
CA ASP A 69 5.63 -8.96 -4.27
C ASP A 69 5.47 -8.26 -5.64
N ALA A 70 6.47 -7.43 -5.97
CA ALA A 70 6.47 -6.57 -7.15
C ALA A 70 6.21 -7.30 -8.47
N SER A 71 6.53 -8.59 -8.61
CA SER A 71 6.39 -9.37 -9.85
C SER A 71 4.98 -9.92 -10.10
N SER A 72 4.08 -9.90 -9.12
CA SER A 72 2.75 -10.50 -9.22
C SER A 72 1.63 -9.50 -8.90
N ASP A 73 1.17 -9.49 -7.65
CA ASP A 73 0.07 -8.69 -7.12
C ASP A 73 0.63 -7.67 -6.12
N PRO A 74 1.16 -6.53 -6.59
CA PRO A 74 1.92 -5.62 -5.75
C PRO A 74 1.04 -4.98 -4.68
N THR A 75 1.48 -5.08 -3.42
CA THR A 75 0.89 -4.31 -2.31
C THR A 75 1.83 -3.19 -1.89
N LEU A 76 1.29 -2.03 -1.54
CA LEU A 76 2.10 -0.86 -1.21
C LEU A 76 2.89 -1.08 0.08
N CYS A 77 4.18 -0.74 0.05
CA CYS A 77 5.03 -0.67 1.24
C CYS A 77 4.79 0.68 1.93
N LEU A 78 3.86 0.70 2.89
CA LEU A 78 3.44 1.94 3.57
C LEU A 78 4.13 2.18 4.93
N TYR A 79 4.74 1.15 5.50
CA TYR A 79 5.45 1.18 6.78
C TYR A 79 6.43 0.00 6.82
N ASP A 80 7.39 0.03 7.72
CA ASP A 80 8.35 -1.06 7.92
C ASP A 80 7.78 -2.10 8.92
N PRO A 81 7.44 -3.33 8.46
CA PRO A 81 6.85 -4.35 9.31
C PRO A 81 7.82 -4.91 10.37
N ALA A 82 9.11 -4.62 10.25
CA ALA A 82 10.12 -4.98 11.26
C ALA A 82 10.25 -3.90 12.36
N THR A 83 9.40 -2.87 12.34
CA THR A 83 9.37 -1.79 13.32
C THR A 83 7.98 -1.62 13.92
N ASP A 84 7.88 -0.82 14.98
CA ASP A 84 6.62 -0.52 15.67
C ASP A 84 5.81 0.62 15.00
N GLU A 85 6.10 0.96 13.74
CA GLU A 85 5.39 2.00 12.99
C GLU A 85 3.88 1.71 12.86
N TRP A 86 3.53 0.44 12.68
CA TRP A 86 2.14 -0.02 12.63
C TRP A 86 1.82 -0.94 13.82
N GLN A 87 0.67 -0.69 14.45
CA GLN A 87 0.10 -1.57 15.46
C GLN A 87 -1.39 -1.81 15.16
N PRO A 88 -1.94 -3.02 15.41
CA PRO A 88 -3.35 -3.33 15.15
C PRO A 88 -4.38 -2.42 15.85
N SER A 89 -3.97 -1.76 16.94
CA SER A 89 -4.79 -0.79 17.67
C SER A 89 -4.95 0.54 16.94
N MET A 90 -4.08 0.83 15.96
CA MET A 90 -4.10 2.09 15.23
C MET A 90 -5.26 2.13 14.23
N PRO A 91 -5.97 3.27 14.12
CA PRO A 91 -7.06 3.41 13.16
C PRO A 91 -6.54 3.45 11.73
N LEU A 92 -6.95 2.48 10.90
CA LEU A 92 -6.62 2.41 9.46
C LEU A 92 -6.85 3.73 8.74
N SER A 93 -7.94 4.43 9.05
CA SER A 93 -8.27 5.69 8.40
C SER A 93 -7.34 6.85 8.74
N GLN A 94 -6.62 6.82 9.85
CA GLN A 94 -5.71 7.90 10.23
C GLN A 94 -4.24 7.55 10.01
N LYS A 95 -3.95 6.31 9.57
CA LYS A 95 -2.59 5.84 9.27
C LYS A 95 -2.46 5.36 7.84
N ILE A 96 -3.16 4.28 7.50
CA ILE A 96 -3.04 3.62 6.20
C ILE A 96 -3.48 4.52 5.04
N VAL A 97 -4.59 5.26 5.18
CA VAL A 97 -5.03 6.14 4.09
C VAL A 97 -4.07 7.33 3.89
N PRO A 98 -3.65 8.08 4.94
CA PRO A 98 -2.60 9.09 4.80
C PRO A 98 -1.30 8.55 4.21
N TRP A 99 -0.75 7.43 4.70
CA TRP A 99 0.46 6.85 4.13
C TRP A 99 0.29 6.41 2.69
N THR A 100 -0.91 5.98 2.29
CA THR A 100 -1.18 5.70 0.88
C THR A 100 -1.09 6.97 0.03
N LEU A 101 -1.55 8.12 0.54
CA LEU A 101 -1.41 9.40 -0.16
C LEU A 101 0.07 9.83 -0.26
N ASP A 102 0.85 9.66 0.81
CA ASP A 102 2.29 9.93 0.80
C ASP A 102 3.02 9.04 -0.21
N TRP A 103 2.68 7.75 -0.26
CA TRP A 103 3.22 6.80 -1.23
C TRP A 103 2.85 7.21 -2.66
N LEU A 104 1.60 7.60 -2.92
CA LEU A 104 1.16 8.07 -4.24
C LEU A 104 1.90 9.33 -4.68
N ALA A 105 2.16 10.26 -3.76
CA ALA A 105 2.96 11.45 -4.05
C ALA A 105 4.41 11.09 -4.42
N CYS A 106 5.03 10.17 -3.66
CA CYS A 106 6.37 9.66 -3.97
C CYS A 106 6.40 8.93 -5.32
N TYR A 107 5.39 8.13 -5.61
CA TYR A 107 5.24 7.41 -6.87
C TYR A 107 5.10 8.34 -8.07
N GLU A 108 4.23 9.35 -7.98
CA GLU A 108 4.05 10.35 -9.04
C GLU A 108 5.36 11.10 -9.32
N PHE A 109 6.10 11.48 -8.27
CA PHE A 109 7.40 12.13 -8.42
C PHE A 109 8.48 11.20 -8.98
N TRP A 110 8.49 9.93 -8.56
CA TRP A 110 9.40 8.90 -9.10
C TRP A 110 9.15 8.68 -10.59
N LEU A 111 7.90 8.64 -11.06
CA LEU A 111 7.61 8.56 -12.50
C LEU A 111 8.18 9.75 -13.30
N MET A 112 8.33 10.91 -12.67
CA MET A 112 8.87 12.11 -13.32
C MET A 112 10.39 12.18 -13.31
N THR A 113 11.03 11.63 -12.28
CA THR A 113 12.46 11.85 -11.99
C THR A 113 13.30 10.59 -12.04
N GLU A 114 12.66 9.42 -12.12
CA GLU A 114 13.25 8.10 -12.00
C GLU A 114 13.97 7.86 -10.65
N LYS A 115 13.77 8.76 -9.67
CA LYS A 115 14.38 8.70 -8.33
C LYS A 115 13.29 8.70 -7.28
N TRP A 116 13.35 7.73 -6.36
CA TRP A 116 12.36 7.64 -5.31
C TRP A 116 12.64 8.71 -4.25
N PRO A 117 11.70 9.62 -3.94
CA PRO A 117 11.95 10.70 -2.99
C PRO A 117 11.63 10.31 -1.54
N GLY A 118 10.94 9.18 -1.33
CA GLY A 118 10.51 8.72 -0.02
C GLY A 118 11.65 8.06 0.77
N GLY A 119 11.55 8.12 2.10
CA GLY A 119 12.41 7.34 2.99
C GLY A 119 11.85 5.95 3.27
N GLY A 120 12.43 5.28 4.25
CA GLY A 120 11.98 3.96 4.72
C GLY A 120 12.76 2.80 4.12
N ARG A 121 12.71 1.63 4.77
CA ARG A 121 13.43 0.45 4.29
C ARG A 121 12.72 -0.12 3.07
N HIS A 122 13.45 -0.27 1.96
CA HIS A 122 12.93 -0.95 0.79
C HIS A 122 12.67 -2.42 1.10
N PRO A 123 11.50 -2.97 0.71
CA PRO A 123 11.26 -4.39 0.85
C PRO A 123 12.26 -5.16 -0.02
N GLN A 124 13.00 -6.08 0.59
CA GLN A 124 13.85 -6.99 -0.17
C GLN A 124 12.97 -7.94 -0.99
N PRO A 125 13.37 -8.28 -2.23
CA PRO A 125 12.70 -9.34 -2.97
C PRO A 125 12.64 -10.60 -2.11
N ARG A 126 11.47 -11.21 -1.93
CA ARG A 126 11.39 -12.57 -1.35
C ARG A 126 12.19 -13.49 -2.26
N ILE A 127 13.36 -13.95 -1.80
CA ILE A 127 14.03 -15.07 -2.44
C ILE A 127 13.14 -16.27 -2.19
N ALA A 128 12.56 -16.84 -3.25
CA ALA A 128 11.82 -18.08 -3.19
C ALA A 128 12.79 -19.19 -2.79
N GLY A 129 12.90 -19.49 -1.50
CA GLY A 129 13.84 -20.52 -1.05
C GLY A 129 14.04 -20.74 0.44
N ASP A 130 13.56 -19.89 1.35
CA ASP A 130 13.76 -20.14 2.79
C ASP A 130 12.46 -20.48 3.51
N VAL A 131 12.10 -21.77 3.38
CA VAL A 131 11.31 -22.48 4.39
C VAL A 131 12.29 -23.43 5.05
N THR A 132 12.65 -23.13 6.30
CA THR A 132 13.14 -24.12 7.28
C THR A 132 12.05 -24.42 8.28
#